data_AF-A0A7M7QMX1-F1
#
_entry.id   AF-A0A7M7QMX1-F1
#
_cell.length_a   1.000
_cell.length_b   1.000
_cell.length_c   1.000
_cell.angle_alpha   90.00
_cell.angle_beta   90.00
_cell.angle_gamma   90.00
#
_symmetry.space_group_name_H-M   'P 1'
#
loop_
_entity.id
_entity.type
_entity.pdbx_description
1 polymer ?
#
loop_
_entity_poly.entity_id
_entity_poly.type
_entity_poly.pdbx_seq_one_letter_code
_entity_poly.pdbx_strand_id
1 'polypeptide(L)'
;MTVDTPHFGSDLMNEIIEEAWQSESPKNGLSIVKSFLKNHYQAMKNDKYLPIPEKCRGYKIIKNKLVYFGEDSEISKEKYRCMNVVDQSKTMLNWMQFSKEKIRNLTLSECVLEITDIDNAHLPDSFLDEDVDICILQNFMKKSAFEQLQQRVQDKKTKQKFTCIKCSKSVHTNCIQCDSCLLWFHYSCVNIEVPKNALYFSDHDWYCCKCNSI
;
A
#
# COMPACT_ATOMS: atom_id res chain seq x y z
N MET A 1 2.56 -6.73 -18.26
CA MET A 1 2.08 -7.92 -17.53
C MET A 1 0.68 -7.59 -17.04
N THR A 2 -0.34 -8.24 -17.61
CA THR A 2 -1.72 -8.16 -17.10
C THR A 2 -1.75 -8.92 -15.78
N VAL A 3 -1.75 -8.19 -14.66
CA VAL A 3 -1.91 -8.78 -13.34
C VAL A 3 -3.38 -9.16 -13.22
N ASP A 4 -3.65 -10.46 -13.16
CA ASP A 4 -5.00 -11.00 -13.08
C ASP A 4 -5.73 -10.37 -11.89
N THR A 5 -6.77 -9.60 -12.20
CA THR A 5 -7.72 -9.11 -11.21
C THR A 5 -8.27 -10.34 -10.47
N PRO A 6 -8.22 -10.42 -9.13
CA PRO A 6 -8.65 -11.61 -8.43
C PRO A 6 -10.10 -11.98 -8.80
N HIS A 7 -10.28 -13.17 -9.36
CA HIS A 7 -11.60 -13.72 -9.63
C HIS A 7 -12.14 -14.30 -8.33
N PHE A 8 -13.08 -13.60 -7.69
CA PHE A 8 -13.69 -14.05 -6.43
C PHE A 8 -14.72 -15.15 -6.68
N GLY A 9 -14.25 -16.39 -6.78
CA GLY A 9 -15.08 -17.60 -6.84
C GLY A 9 -15.70 -17.97 -5.49
N SER A 10 -16.67 -18.89 -5.52
CA SER A 10 -17.29 -19.53 -4.34
C SER A 10 -16.26 -20.07 -3.36
N ASP A 11 -15.24 -20.73 -3.90
CA ASP A 11 -14.32 -21.54 -3.10
C ASP A 11 -13.28 -20.66 -2.40
N LEU A 12 -12.82 -19.61 -3.08
CA LEU A 12 -11.97 -18.56 -2.52
C LEU A 12 -12.63 -17.82 -1.35
N MET A 13 -13.95 -17.62 -1.43
CA MET A 13 -14.72 -17.00 -0.36
C MET A 13 -14.83 -17.91 0.87
N ASN A 14 -14.81 -19.22 0.69
CA ASN A 14 -14.78 -20.16 1.81
C ASN A 14 -13.40 -20.16 2.47
N GLU A 15 -12.34 -20.16 1.67
CA GLU A 15 -10.94 -20.15 2.12
C GLU A 15 -10.57 -18.89 2.93
N ILE A 16 -10.98 -17.70 2.45
CA ILE A 16 -10.84 -16.42 3.16
C ILE A 16 -11.47 -16.47 4.56
N ILE A 17 -12.61 -17.15 4.67
CA ILE A 17 -13.41 -17.17 5.89
C ILE A 17 -12.88 -18.20 6.89
N GLU A 18 -12.36 -19.32 6.41
CA GLU A 18 -11.72 -20.34 7.23
C GLU A 18 -10.38 -19.84 7.81
N GLU A 19 -9.54 -19.17 7.02
CA GLU A 19 -8.30 -18.54 7.51
C GLU A 19 -8.57 -17.44 8.54
N ALA A 20 -9.61 -16.62 8.32
CA ALA A 20 -9.90 -15.47 9.17
C ALA A 20 -10.28 -15.82 10.61
N TRP A 21 -10.90 -16.98 10.84
CA TRP A 21 -11.43 -17.32 12.16
C TRP A 21 -10.55 -18.23 13.01
N GLN A 22 -9.56 -18.90 12.42
CA GLN A 22 -8.63 -19.80 13.12
C GLN A 22 -9.31 -20.83 14.08
N SER A 23 -10.65 -20.98 14.03
CA SER A 23 -11.54 -21.68 14.98
C SER A 23 -12.99 -21.78 14.43
N GLU A 24 -13.91 -22.43 15.16
CA GLU A 24 -15.33 -22.54 14.78
C GLU A 24 -16.03 -21.17 14.76
N SER A 25 -16.37 -20.76 13.54
CA SER A 25 -17.19 -19.61 13.22
C SER A 25 -18.59 -19.64 13.87
N PRO A 26 -19.10 -18.52 14.42
CA PRO A 26 -20.52 -18.39 14.70
C PRO A 26 -21.32 -18.57 13.39
N LYS A 27 -22.26 -19.51 13.35
CA LYS A 27 -23.06 -19.86 12.14
C LYS A 27 -23.66 -18.64 11.41
N ASN A 28 -24.01 -17.60 12.17
CA ASN A 28 -24.62 -16.37 11.66
C ASN A 28 -23.58 -15.36 11.16
N GLY A 29 -22.34 -15.42 11.65
CA GLY A 29 -21.23 -14.58 11.20
C GLY A 29 -20.80 -14.95 9.79
N LEU A 30 -20.64 -16.24 9.51
CA LEU A 30 -20.11 -16.78 8.24
C LEU A 30 -20.97 -16.36 7.05
N SER A 31 -22.29 -16.50 7.19
CA SER A 31 -23.24 -16.10 6.15
C SER A 31 -23.22 -14.60 5.87
N ILE A 32 -23.00 -13.77 6.90
CA ILE A 32 -22.94 -12.32 6.74
C ILE A 32 -21.62 -11.89 6.10
N VAL A 33 -20.49 -12.50 6.47
CA VAL A 33 -19.21 -12.24 5.78
C VAL A 33 -19.33 -12.67 4.32
N LYS A 34 -19.79 -13.90 4.02
CA LYS A 34 -20.03 -14.35 2.63
C LYS A 34 -20.94 -13.40 1.85
N SER A 35 -22.05 -12.97 2.45
CA SER A 35 -22.97 -12.02 1.81
C SER A 35 -22.31 -10.66 1.55
N PHE A 36 -21.57 -10.14 2.53
CA PHE A 36 -20.84 -8.88 2.41
C PHE A 36 -19.78 -8.95 1.31
N LEU A 37 -18.89 -9.94 1.33
CA LEU A 37 -17.82 -10.05 0.34
C LEU A 37 -18.40 -10.19 -1.08
N LYS A 38 -19.50 -10.95 -1.25
CA LYS A 38 -20.19 -11.10 -2.54
C LYS A 38 -20.76 -9.76 -3.03
N ASN A 39 -21.45 -9.04 -2.17
CA ASN A 39 -22.05 -7.76 -2.52
C ASN A 39 -20.99 -6.67 -2.76
N HIS A 40 -19.93 -6.66 -1.95
CA HIS A 40 -18.81 -5.73 -2.07
C HIS A 40 -18.07 -5.94 -3.39
N TYR A 41 -17.78 -7.19 -3.75
CA TYR A 41 -17.20 -7.54 -5.05
C TYR A 41 -18.06 -7.05 -6.23
N GLN A 42 -19.36 -7.31 -6.20
CA GLN A 42 -20.28 -6.86 -7.25
C GLN A 42 -20.37 -5.33 -7.33
N ALA A 43 -20.30 -4.64 -6.19
CA ALA A 43 -20.27 -3.18 -6.16
C ALA A 43 -18.98 -2.63 -6.77
N MET A 44 -17.82 -3.15 -6.38
CA MET A 44 -16.52 -2.76 -6.94
C MET A 44 -16.43 -3.00 -8.45
N LYS A 45 -16.98 -4.13 -8.95
CA LYS A 45 -17.04 -4.41 -10.39
C LYS A 45 -17.80 -3.33 -11.17
N ASN A 46 -18.80 -2.73 -10.54
CA ASN A 46 -19.67 -1.69 -11.12
C ASN A 46 -19.23 -0.27 -10.74
N ASP A 47 -18.01 -0.08 -10.22
CA ASP A 47 -17.48 1.19 -9.70
C ASP A 47 -18.37 1.87 -8.63
N LYS A 48 -19.14 1.04 -7.90
CA LYS A 48 -19.98 1.48 -6.79
C LYS A 48 -19.27 1.22 -5.47
N TYR A 49 -19.35 2.19 -4.56
CA TYR A 49 -18.94 1.98 -3.18
C TYR A 49 -20.07 1.31 -2.41
N LEU A 50 -19.79 0.14 -1.81
CA LEU A 50 -20.69 -0.48 -0.84
C LEU A 50 -20.13 -0.24 0.56
N PRO A 51 -20.85 0.49 1.43
CA PRO A 51 -20.38 0.72 2.79
C PRO A 51 -20.20 -0.61 3.52
N ILE A 52 -19.11 -0.70 4.28
CA ILE A 52 -18.78 -1.89 5.05
C ILE A 52 -19.70 -1.93 6.29
N PRO A 53 -20.33 -3.09 6.61
CA PRO A 53 -21.07 -3.24 7.86
C PRO A 53 -20.19 -2.85 9.05
N GLU A 54 -20.76 -2.17 10.05
CA GLU A 54 -20.02 -1.66 11.21
C GLU A 54 -19.14 -2.71 11.90
N LYS A 55 -19.65 -3.94 12.04
CA LYS A 55 -18.92 -5.09 12.59
C LYS A 55 -17.70 -5.56 11.79
N CYS A 56 -17.58 -5.11 10.53
CA CYS A 56 -16.45 -5.39 9.65
C CYS A 56 -15.53 -4.17 9.51
N ARG A 57 -15.74 -3.09 10.29
CA ARG A 57 -14.89 -1.89 10.31
C ARG A 57 -13.44 -2.28 10.60
N GLY A 58 -12.50 -1.71 9.85
CA GLY A 58 -11.08 -2.04 9.94
C GLY A 58 -10.63 -3.32 9.24
N TYR A 59 -11.54 -4.15 8.71
CA TYR A 59 -11.16 -5.32 7.91
C TYR A 59 -11.16 -5.00 6.41
N LYS A 60 -10.18 -5.57 5.69
CA LYS A 60 -10.05 -5.49 4.23
C LYS A 60 -9.62 -6.83 3.64
N ILE A 61 -10.02 -7.11 2.40
CA ILE A 61 -9.58 -8.33 1.69
C ILE A 61 -8.37 -8.00 0.84
N ILE A 62 -7.17 -8.48 1.19
CA ILE A 62 -5.97 -8.24 0.39
C ILE A 62 -5.40 -9.57 -0.07
N LYS A 63 -5.16 -9.71 -1.38
CA LYS A 63 -4.68 -10.96 -2.00
C LYS A 63 -5.45 -12.19 -1.50
N ASN A 64 -6.77 -12.05 -1.42
CA ASN A 64 -7.66 -13.12 -0.95
C ASN A 64 -7.42 -13.55 0.50
N LYS A 65 -7.00 -12.62 1.36
CA LYS A 65 -6.93 -12.83 2.81
C LYS A 65 -7.70 -11.72 3.51
N LEU A 66 -8.46 -12.06 4.55
CA LEU A 66 -9.08 -11.06 5.40
C LEU A 66 -8.02 -10.51 6.35
N VAL A 67 -7.73 -9.22 6.25
CA VAL A 67 -6.69 -8.54 7.01
C VAL A 67 -7.33 -7.46 7.87
N TYR A 68 -6.98 -7.46 9.16
CA TYR A 68 -7.40 -6.43 10.10
C TYR A 68 -6.35 -5.30 10.16
N PHE A 69 -6.78 -4.06 9.97
CA PHE A 69 -5.92 -2.88 9.97
C PHE A 69 -5.88 -2.12 11.31
N GLY A 70 -6.87 -2.34 12.18
CA GLY A 70 -6.98 -1.67 13.49
C GLY A 70 -7.24 -0.16 13.43
N GLU A 71 -7.47 0.43 14.61
CA GLU A 71 -7.50 1.89 14.80
C GLU A 71 -6.10 2.48 14.92
N ASP A 72 -5.14 1.71 15.45
CA ASP A 72 -3.75 2.09 15.58
C ASP A 72 -2.83 1.00 15.03
N SER A 73 -1.94 1.39 14.11
CA SER A 73 -0.62 0.79 14.07
C SER A 73 0.36 1.87 13.68
N GLU A 74 1.38 2.06 14.52
CA GLU A 74 2.59 2.74 14.09
C GLU A 74 3.11 2.02 12.84
N ILE A 75 3.62 2.77 11.87
CA ILE A 75 4.20 2.19 10.66
C ILE A 75 5.40 1.36 11.09
N SER A 76 5.46 0.09 10.66
CA SER A 76 6.60 -0.79 10.94
C SER A 76 7.93 -0.12 10.60
N LYS A 77 8.93 -0.35 11.45
CA LYS A 77 10.32 0.10 11.26
C LYS A 77 11.16 -0.89 10.46
N GLU A 78 10.57 -2.03 10.11
CA GLU A 78 11.25 -3.07 9.33
C GLU A 78 11.54 -2.58 7.91
N LYS A 79 12.40 -3.33 7.22
CA LYS A 79 12.53 -3.20 5.77
C LYS A 79 11.17 -3.37 5.12
N TYR A 80 10.87 -2.58 4.10
CA TYR A 80 9.60 -2.63 3.37
C TYR A 80 9.24 -4.06 2.92
N ARG A 81 10.22 -4.79 2.37
CA ARG A 81 10.06 -6.18 1.91
C ARG A 81 9.72 -7.17 3.02
N CYS A 82 10.03 -6.83 4.27
CA CYS A 82 9.76 -7.65 5.45
C CYS A 82 8.44 -7.27 6.14
N MET A 83 7.89 -6.09 5.83
CA MET A 83 6.63 -5.63 6.40
C MET A 83 5.47 -6.55 6.04
N ASN A 84 4.54 -6.71 6.98
CA ASN A 84 3.24 -7.28 6.66
C ASN A 84 2.46 -6.35 5.71
N VAL A 85 1.39 -6.88 5.12
CA VAL A 85 0.58 -6.16 4.13
C VAL A 85 -0.11 -4.89 4.67
N VAL A 86 -0.40 -4.83 5.98
CA VAL A 86 -0.98 -3.65 6.63
C VAL A 86 0.02 -2.50 6.59
N ASP A 87 1.25 -2.77 7.03
CA ASP A 87 2.32 -1.78 7.10
C ASP A 87 2.80 -1.36 5.71
N GLN A 88 2.86 -2.29 4.75
CA GLN A 88 3.09 -1.96 3.34
C GLN A 88 2.02 -1.01 2.81
N SER A 89 0.73 -1.31 3.02
CA SER A 89 -0.39 -0.45 2.59
C SER A 89 -0.27 0.95 3.18
N LYS A 90 -0.06 1.04 4.49
CA LYS A 90 0.09 2.32 5.21
C LYS A 90 1.29 3.10 4.68
N THR A 91 2.41 2.45 4.44
CA THR A 91 3.61 3.07 3.87
C THR A 91 3.34 3.64 2.48
N MET A 92 2.66 2.90 1.61
CA MET A 92 2.29 3.37 0.27
C MET A 92 1.32 4.56 0.31
N LEU A 93 0.31 4.53 1.20
CA LEU A 93 -0.61 5.66 1.39
C LEU A 93 0.11 6.90 1.92
N ASN A 94 1.13 6.73 2.77
CA ASN A 94 1.97 7.84 3.23
C ASN A 94 2.83 8.44 2.12
N TRP A 95 3.31 7.64 1.16
CA TRP A 95 4.03 8.18 0.00
C TRP A 95 3.17 9.16 -0.79
N MET A 96 1.87 8.87 -0.91
CA MET A 96 0.88 9.72 -1.57
C MET A 96 0.53 10.99 -0.79
N GLN A 97 1.20 11.24 0.35
CA GLN A 97 1.07 12.45 1.18
C GLN A 97 -0.32 12.66 1.78
N PHE A 98 -1.13 11.60 1.93
CA PHE A 98 -2.38 11.69 2.65
C PHE A 98 -2.15 12.01 4.12
N SER A 99 -3.06 12.79 4.72
CA SER A 99 -3.02 13.08 6.16
C SER A 99 -3.19 11.81 6.98
N LYS A 100 -2.65 11.79 8.21
CA LYS A 100 -2.83 10.67 9.16
C LYS A 100 -4.32 10.33 9.34
N GLU A 101 -5.17 11.35 9.41
CA GLU A 101 -6.62 11.19 9.51
C GLU A 101 -7.23 10.51 8.28
N LYS A 102 -6.87 10.95 7.06
CA LYS A 102 -7.36 10.32 5.82
C LYS A 102 -6.91 8.85 5.76
N ILE A 103 -5.65 8.55 6.09
CA ILE A 103 -5.15 7.17 6.15
C ILE A 103 -5.94 6.34 7.16
N ARG A 104 -6.20 6.87 8.36
CA ARG A 104 -7.03 6.20 9.38
C ARG A 104 -8.44 5.92 8.88
N ASN A 105 -9.08 6.88 8.23
CA ASN A 105 -10.45 6.72 7.70
C ASN A 105 -10.46 5.69 6.56
N LEU A 106 -9.40 5.63 5.74
CA LEU A 106 -9.23 4.64 4.70
C LEU A 106 -9.05 3.22 5.28
N THR A 107 -8.24 3.07 6.33
CA THR A 107 -8.00 1.77 6.99
C THR A 107 -9.22 1.25 7.72
N LEU A 108 -10.01 2.15 8.32
CA LEU A 108 -11.28 1.83 8.96
C LEU A 108 -12.44 1.64 7.96
N SER A 109 -12.19 1.85 6.67
CA SER A 109 -13.20 1.77 5.61
C SER A 109 -14.38 2.74 5.81
N GLU A 110 -14.07 3.92 6.33
CA GLU A 110 -14.99 5.05 6.48
C GLU A 110 -15.05 5.89 5.20
N CYS A 111 -14.01 5.80 4.36
CA CYS A 111 -13.96 6.44 3.05
C CYS A 111 -13.21 5.57 2.04
N VAL A 112 -13.28 5.96 0.77
CA VAL A 112 -12.48 5.43 -0.33
C VAL A 112 -11.90 6.59 -1.14
N LEU A 113 -10.76 6.36 -1.77
CA LEU A 113 -10.14 7.30 -2.69
C LEU A 113 -10.87 7.32 -4.02
N GLU A 114 -11.11 8.51 -4.53
CA GLU A 114 -11.62 8.76 -5.87
C GLU A 114 -10.50 9.23 -6.80
N ILE A 115 -10.81 9.36 -8.10
CA ILE A 115 -9.84 9.87 -9.10
C ILE A 115 -9.28 11.23 -8.68
N THR A 116 -10.09 12.08 -8.07
CA THR A 116 -9.70 13.43 -7.61
C THR A 116 -8.72 13.40 -6.44
N ASP A 117 -8.67 12.31 -5.66
CA ASP A 117 -7.70 12.15 -4.58
C ASP A 117 -6.30 11.73 -5.10
N ILE A 118 -6.19 11.26 -6.34
CA ILE A 118 -4.92 10.81 -6.93
C ILE A 118 -4.21 12.01 -7.55
N ASP A 119 -3.17 12.53 -6.88
CA ASP A 119 -2.39 13.65 -7.41
C ASP A 119 -1.85 13.35 -8.82
N ASN A 120 -2.23 14.21 -9.77
CA ASN A 120 -1.85 14.14 -11.17
C ASN A 120 -0.41 14.55 -11.44
N ALA A 121 0.19 15.35 -10.56
CA ALA A 121 1.51 15.91 -10.75
C ALA A 121 2.61 15.07 -10.11
N HIS A 122 2.37 14.47 -8.94
CA HIS A 122 3.42 13.81 -8.16
C HIS A 122 3.04 12.40 -7.74
N LEU A 123 3.53 11.41 -8.50
CA LEU A 123 3.62 10.03 -8.05
C LEU A 123 5.03 9.77 -7.48
N PRO A 124 5.18 9.34 -6.23
CA PRO A 124 6.47 9.02 -5.61
C PRO A 124 7.24 7.93 -6.37
N ASP A 125 8.58 8.01 -6.35
CA ASP A 125 9.42 7.03 -7.05
C ASP A 125 9.46 5.65 -6.38
N SER A 126 9.07 5.57 -5.10
CA SER A 126 8.97 4.30 -4.37
C SER A 126 8.04 3.29 -5.06
N PHE A 127 7.03 3.74 -5.81
CA PHE A 127 6.17 2.86 -6.61
C PHE A 127 6.87 2.15 -7.78
N LEU A 128 8.10 2.55 -8.11
CA LEU A 128 8.90 1.93 -9.15
C LEU A 128 9.68 0.70 -8.67
N ASP A 129 9.78 0.53 -7.34
CA ASP A 129 10.51 -0.55 -6.72
C ASP A 129 9.89 -1.93 -7.04
N GLU A 130 10.73 -2.96 -7.12
CA GLU A 130 10.32 -4.32 -7.48
C GLU A 130 9.56 -5.02 -6.33
N ASP A 131 9.87 -4.65 -5.09
CA ASP A 131 9.20 -5.21 -3.91
C ASP A 131 7.78 -4.62 -3.70
N VAL A 132 7.40 -3.58 -4.47
CA VAL A 132 6.12 -2.88 -4.32
C VAL A 132 5.02 -3.52 -5.13
N ASP A 133 4.04 -4.08 -4.41
CA ASP A 133 2.79 -4.57 -4.99
C ASP A 133 1.66 -3.55 -4.87
N ILE A 134 1.39 -2.84 -5.97
CA ILE A 134 0.33 -1.83 -6.02
C ILE A 134 -1.07 -2.39 -5.88
N CYS A 135 -1.30 -3.69 -6.15
CA CYS A 135 -2.62 -4.31 -6.04
C CYS A 135 -3.15 -4.31 -4.60
N ILE A 136 -2.26 -4.18 -3.62
CA ILE A 136 -2.61 -4.00 -2.20
C ILE A 136 -3.51 -2.76 -2.01
N LEU A 137 -3.30 -1.70 -2.79
CA LEU A 137 -4.04 -0.44 -2.66
C LEU A 137 -5.47 -0.48 -3.22
N GLN A 138 -5.86 -1.53 -3.95
CA GLN A 138 -7.15 -1.62 -4.63
C GLN A 138 -8.35 -1.45 -3.67
N ASN A 139 -8.23 -1.93 -2.42
CA ASN A 139 -9.30 -1.86 -1.41
C ASN A 139 -9.43 -0.51 -0.69
N PHE A 140 -8.63 0.47 -1.08
CA PHE A 140 -8.69 1.83 -0.53
C PHE A 140 -9.29 2.82 -1.52
N MET A 141 -9.66 2.39 -2.73
CA MET A 141 -10.03 3.31 -3.80
C MET A 141 -11.08 2.72 -4.73
N LYS A 142 -11.78 3.59 -5.45
CA LYS A 142 -12.68 3.20 -6.55
C LYS A 142 -11.88 2.52 -7.66
N LYS A 143 -12.55 1.68 -8.46
CA LYS A 143 -11.89 0.93 -9.54
C LYS A 143 -11.27 1.90 -10.55
N SER A 144 -12.00 2.95 -10.91
CA SER A 144 -11.52 4.00 -11.81
C SER A 144 -10.30 4.74 -11.27
N ALA A 145 -10.23 5.01 -9.96
CA ALA A 145 -9.05 5.59 -9.32
C ALA A 145 -7.84 4.64 -9.33
N PHE A 146 -8.08 3.34 -9.11
CA PHE A 146 -7.03 2.33 -9.15
C PHE A 146 -6.45 2.16 -10.55
N GLU A 147 -7.29 2.10 -11.58
CA GLU A 147 -6.86 2.01 -12.98
C GLU A 147 -5.99 3.22 -13.36
N GLN A 148 -6.35 4.43 -12.89
CA GLN A 148 -5.53 5.62 -13.09
C GLN A 148 -4.16 5.52 -12.40
N LEU A 149 -4.12 5.06 -11.15
CA LEU A 149 -2.87 4.83 -10.42
C LEU A 149 -1.99 3.81 -11.13
N GLN A 150 -2.56 2.67 -11.55
CA GLN A 150 -1.83 1.65 -12.30
C GLN A 150 -1.21 2.21 -13.58
N GLN A 151 -1.99 2.94 -14.38
CA GLN A 151 -1.50 3.54 -15.61
C GLN A 151 -0.32 4.48 -15.33
N ARG A 152 -0.38 5.30 -14.28
CA ARG A 152 0.72 6.20 -13.90
C ARG A 152 1.98 5.47 -13.46
N VAL A 153 1.83 4.42 -12.66
CA VAL A 153 2.97 3.60 -12.24
C VAL A 153 3.65 3.02 -13.48
N GLN A 154 2.89 2.51 -14.46
CA GLN A 154 3.43 2.02 -15.71
C GLN A 154 4.12 3.12 -16.53
N ASP A 155 3.48 4.27 -16.72
CA ASP A 155 4.05 5.41 -17.45
C ASP A 155 5.36 5.87 -16.80
N LYS A 156 5.43 5.86 -15.47
CA LYS A 156 6.63 6.24 -14.71
C LYS A 156 7.73 5.17 -14.81
N LYS A 157 7.38 3.87 -14.77
CA LYS A 157 8.31 2.76 -15.01
C LYS A 157 9.01 2.85 -16.37
N THR A 158 8.32 3.34 -17.41
CA THR A 158 8.96 3.54 -18.73
C THR A 158 10.02 4.66 -18.73
N LYS A 159 9.90 5.65 -17.84
CA LYS A 159 10.81 6.80 -17.79
C LYS A 159 12.05 6.54 -16.93
N GLN A 160 11.95 5.64 -15.94
CA GLN A 160 13.02 5.31 -14.98
C GLN A 160 13.73 6.55 -14.39
N LYS A 161 12.95 7.58 -14.06
CA LYS A 161 13.45 8.80 -13.41
C LYS A 161 13.10 8.75 -11.94
N PHE A 162 14.12 8.94 -11.10
CA PHE A 162 14.00 9.01 -9.65
C PHE A 162 14.35 10.41 -9.18
N THR A 163 13.76 10.84 -8.08
CA THR A 163 13.89 12.16 -7.49
C THR A 163 14.09 12.05 -5.98
N CYS A 164 14.86 12.99 -5.44
CA CYS A 164 15.12 13.05 -4.01
C CYS A 164 13.92 13.66 -3.30
N ILE A 165 13.34 12.97 -2.32
CA ILE A 165 12.14 13.45 -1.60
C ILE A 165 12.39 14.72 -0.77
N LYS A 166 13.66 15.03 -0.45
CA LYS A 166 14.05 16.23 0.31
C LYS A 166 14.14 17.49 -0.54
N CYS A 167 14.61 17.39 -1.78
CA CYS A 167 14.91 18.56 -2.62
C CYS A 167 14.20 18.56 -3.98
N SER A 168 13.44 17.50 -4.29
CA SER A 168 12.69 17.30 -5.53
C SER A 168 13.53 17.30 -6.82
N LYS A 169 14.86 17.21 -6.70
CA LYS A 169 15.79 17.12 -7.85
C LYS A 169 16.04 15.65 -8.22
N SER A 170 16.36 15.42 -9.49
CA SER A 170 16.70 14.09 -10.02
C SER A 170 17.85 13.43 -9.24
N VAL A 171 17.74 12.13 -8.99
CA VAL A 171 18.83 11.32 -8.43
C VAL A 171 19.49 10.51 -9.56
N HIS A 172 20.83 10.50 -9.57
CA HIS A 172 21.64 9.81 -10.58
C HIS A 172 22.81 9.10 -9.92
N THR A 173 23.59 9.83 -9.12
CA THR A 173 24.72 9.33 -8.35
C THR A 173 24.66 9.91 -6.93
N ASN A 174 25.43 9.32 -6.01
CA ASN A 174 25.51 9.75 -4.61
C ASN A 174 24.13 9.87 -3.95
N CYS A 175 23.34 8.81 -4.11
CA CYS A 175 22.01 8.71 -3.56
C CYS A 175 21.85 7.39 -2.79
N ILE A 176 20.93 7.41 -1.84
CA ILE A 176 20.56 6.28 -1.02
C ILE A 176 19.05 6.12 -1.05
N GLN A 177 18.57 4.89 -0.97
CA GLN A 177 17.17 4.57 -0.76
C GLN A 177 16.99 4.12 0.69
N CYS A 178 15.91 4.55 1.34
CA CYS A 178 15.56 4.05 2.68
C CYS A 178 15.03 2.62 2.59
N ASP A 179 15.58 1.69 3.36
CA ASP A 179 15.13 0.28 3.39
C ASP A 179 13.69 0.12 3.89
N SER A 180 13.19 1.03 4.73
CA SER A 180 11.84 0.95 5.32
C SER A 180 10.77 1.62 4.44
N CYS A 181 11.04 2.84 3.93
CA CYS A 181 10.04 3.60 3.19
C CYS A 181 10.33 3.71 1.69
N LEU A 182 11.42 3.12 1.18
CA LEU A 182 11.78 3.10 -0.24
C LEU A 182 11.90 4.48 -0.91
N LEU A 183 11.97 5.56 -0.14
CA LEU A 183 12.16 6.92 -0.65
C LEU A 183 13.64 7.15 -0.97
N TRP A 184 13.90 7.88 -2.05
CA TRP A 184 15.25 8.23 -2.49
C TRP A 184 15.72 9.57 -1.92
N PHE A 185 17.00 9.62 -1.56
CA PHE A 185 17.67 10.79 -0.99
C PHE A 185 19.05 10.97 -1.63
N HIS A 186 19.45 12.20 -1.92
CA HIS A 186 20.88 12.49 -2.14
C HIS A 186 21.64 12.38 -0.82
N TYR A 187 22.86 11.86 -0.83
CA TYR A 187 23.72 11.79 0.36
C TYR A 187 23.83 13.16 1.06
N SER A 188 24.02 14.24 0.30
CA SER A 188 24.08 15.61 0.83
C SER A 188 22.77 16.10 1.46
N CYS A 189 21.62 15.58 1.01
CA CYS A 189 20.32 15.93 1.59
C CYS A 189 20.04 15.26 2.94
N VAL A 190 20.85 14.25 3.29
CA VAL A 190 20.74 13.47 4.54
C VAL A 190 22.06 13.40 5.31
N ASN A 191 23.02 14.28 4.99
CA ASN A 191 24.31 14.41 5.65
C ASN A 191 25.15 13.12 5.71
N ILE A 192 25.07 12.30 4.65
CA ILE A 192 25.94 11.14 4.47
C ILE A 192 27.20 11.61 3.74
N GLU A 193 28.37 11.29 4.28
CA GLU A 193 29.63 11.47 3.57
C GLU A 193 29.72 10.48 2.41
N VAL A 194 30.19 10.95 1.24
CA VAL A 194 30.37 10.08 0.08
C VAL A 194 31.37 8.99 0.46
N PRO A 195 30.96 7.71 0.49
CA PRO A 195 31.84 6.64 0.90
C PRO A 195 32.94 6.52 -0.15
N LYS A 196 34.19 6.38 0.29
CA LYS A 196 35.32 6.19 -0.63
C LYS A 196 35.21 4.89 -1.45
N ASN A 197 34.41 3.92 -0.96
CA ASN A 197 34.07 2.67 -1.63
C ASN A 197 32.54 2.56 -1.81
N ALA A 198 32.07 2.58 -3.06
CA ALA A 198 30.65 2.51 -3.40
C ALA A 198 29.96 1.19 -2.97
N LEU A 199 30.72 0.13 -2.71
CA LEU A 199 30.22 -1.18 -2.27
C LEU A 199 29.79 -1.22 -0.80
N TYR A 200 30.07 -0.19 0.01
CA TYR A 200 29.83 -0.24 1.45
C TYR A 200 28.34 -0.16 1.84
N PHE A 201 27.51 0.47 1.01
CA PHE A 201 26.07 0.64 1.30
C PHE A 201 25.17 -0.42 0.68
N SER A 202 25.65 -1.27 -0.24
CA SER A 202 24.83 -2.36 -0.77
C SER A 202 24.56 -3.45 0.27
N ASP A 203 25.43 -3.55 1.28
CA ASP A 203 25.40 -4.64 2.26
C ASP A 203 24.80 -4.22 3.61
N HIS A 204 24.45 -2.95 3.80
CA HIS A 204 24.05 -2.41 5.10
C HIS A 204 22.76 -1.60 4.98
N ASP A 205 21.82 -1.92 5.88
CA ASP A 205 20.55 -1.24 5.98
C ASP A 205 20.74 0.25 6.27
N TRP A 206 19.98 1.09 5.57
CA TRP A 206 19.90 2.51 5.85
C TRP A 206 18.46 2.99 5.99
N TYR A 207 18.21 3.72 7.06
CA TYR A 207 16.90 4.27 7.40
C TYR A 207 16.96 5.80 7.39
N CYS A 208 16.03 6.43 6.69
CA CYS A 208 15.91 7.89 6.71
C CYS A 208 15.50 8.39 8.10
N CYS A 209 15.68 9.69 8.40
CA CYS A 209 15.34 10.22 9.72
C CYS A 209 13.89 9.92 10.15
N LYS A 210 12.92 9.92 9.22
CA LYS A 210 11.52 9.57 9.55
C LYS A 210 11.31 8.12 9.96
N CYS A 211 12.13 7.20 9.42
CA CYS A 211 12.06 5.78 9.76
C CYS A 211 12.97 5.42 10.96
N ASN A 212 14.02 6.22 11.19
CA ASN A 212 15.00 5.97 12.24
C ASN A 212 14.69 6.68 13.57
N SER A 213 13.86 7.73 13.58
CA SER A 213 13.52 8.47 14.81
C SER A 213 12.14 8.10 15.35
N ILE A 214 12.07 6.98 16.06
CA ILE A 214 11.22 6.73 17.25
C ILE A 214 12.00 5.79 18.17
#